data_AF-A0A3D0WZW0-F1
#
_entry.id   AF-A0A3D0WZW0-F1
#
_cell.length_a   1.000
_cell.length_b   1.000
_cell.length_c   1.000
_cell.angle_alpha   90.00
_cell.angle_beta   90.00
_cell.angle_gamma   90.00
#
_symmetry.space_group_name_H-M   'P 1'
#
loop_
_entity.id
_entity.type
_entity.pdbx_description
1 polymer ?
#
loop_
_entity_poly.entity_id
_entity_poly.type
_entity_poly.pdbx_seq_one_letter_code
_entity_poly.pdbx_strand_id
1 'polypeptide(L)'
;AACRGRDIRSLYRENGIEVRRRDKAAGLYGVVLRGQAVMGKTGCRVELYRDSIRELAEHSGGGKLPALSPERAEEIHLAHEFYHFLEYKRGRTISEQLEPVVLFRCFSLRRTAHINRCSEVAAHAFAKALLGLPCLPNLYDYCYLMDTGRLKESDFKTSLAKASSLLGAA
;
A
#
# COMPACT_ATOMS: atom_id res chain seq x y z
N ALA A 1 -14.23 -11.43 -2.86
CA ALA A 1 -15.33 -12.01 -2.05
C ALA A 1 -14.83 -12.82 -0.85
N ALA A 2 -13.77 -13.66 -0.95
CA ALA A 2 -13.40 -14.61 0.11
C ALA A 2 -12.82 -14.05 1.43
N CYS A 3 -12.34 -12.80 1.48
CA CYS A 3 -11.72 -12.25 2.69
C CYS A 3 -12.50 -11.09 3.34
N ARG A 4 -13.55 -10.56 2.69
CA ARG A 4 -14.19 -9.31 3.11
C ARG A 4 -14.77 -9.42 4.53
N GLY A 5 -14.47 -8.46 5.40
CA GLY A 5 -14.97 -8.42 6.78
C GLY A 5 -14.34 -9.46 7.73
N ARG A 6 -13.35 -10.23 7.27
CA ARG A 6 -12.60 -11.14 8.13
C ARG A 6 -11.56 -10.36 8.92
N ASP A 7 -11.32 -10.79 10.15
CA ASP A 7 -10.24 -10.26 10.98
C ASP A 7 -8.87 -10.59 10.35
N ILE A 8 -8.05 -9.56 10.14
CA ILE A 8 -6.75 -9.70 9.51
C ILE A 8 -5.81 -10.57 10.33
N ARG A 9 -5.87 -10.51 11.66
CA ARG A 9 -4.99 -11.33 12.52
C ARG A 9 -5.32 -12.82 12.39
N SER A 10 -6.60 -13.16 12.22
CA SER A 10 -7.05 -14.51 11.93
C SER A 10 -6.52 -15.02 10.59
N LEU A 11 -6.55 -14.19 9.54
CA LEU A 11 -5.96 -14.53 8.24
C LEU A 11 -4.46 -14.85 8.32
N TYR A 12 -3.71 -14.11 9.13
CA TYR A 12 -2.28 -14.40 9.38
C TYR A 12 -2.09 -15.74 10.09
N ARG A 13 -2.85 -16.01 11.16
CA ARG A 13 -2.80 -17.28 11.90
C ARG A 13 -3.09 -18.48 11.00
N GLU A 14 -4.15 -18.40 10.20
CA GLU A 14 -4.57 -19.47 9.28
C GLU A 14 -3.53 -19.77 8.19
N ASN A 15 -2.75 -18.77 7.78
CA ASN A 15 -1.72 -18.93 6.76
C ASN A 15 -0.32 -19.15 7.38
N GLY A 16 -0.22 -19.30 8.71
CA GLY A 16 1.04 -19.51 9.41
C GLY A 16 2.04 -18.38 9.23
N ILE A 17 1.56 -17.14 9.05
CA ILE A 17 2.39 -15.96 8.81
C ILE A 17 2.75 -15.32 10.15
N GLU A 18 4.05 -15.21 10.44
CA GLU A 18 4.53 -14.56 11.66
C GLU A 18 4.44 -13.03 11.53
N VAL A 19 3.89 -12.34 12.53
CA VAL A 19 3.93 -10.87 12.62
C VAL A 19 4.98 -10.47 13.65
N ARG A 20 6.06 -9.84 13.20
CA ARG A 20 7.10 -9.27 14.06
C ARG A 20 6.93 -7.76 14.15
N ARG A 21 6.90 -7.26 15.38
CA ARG A 21 6.92 -5.82 15.64
C ARG A 21 8.35 -5.40 15.96
N ARG A 22 8.83 -4.36 15.29
CA ARG A 22 10.08 -3.67 15.60
C ARG A 22 9.78 -2.24 15.98
N ASP A 23 10.62 -1.64 16.82
CA ASP A 23 10.39 -0.25 17.23
C ASP A 23 10.78 0.73 16.11
N LYS A 24 11.99 0.61 15.54
CA LYS A 24 12.48 1.53 14.49
C LYS A 24 12.60 0.89 13.11
N ALA A 25 12.15 1.64 12.09
CA ALA A 25 12.49 1.38 10.69
C ALA A 25 13.92 1.88 10.41
N ALA A 26 14.73 1.07 9.72
CA ALA A 26 15.94 1.60 9.09
C ALA A 26 15.48 2.53 7.96
N GLY A 27 15.69 3.84 8.12
CA GLY A 27 15.27 4.82 7.12
C GLY A 27 15.91 4.52 5.77
N LEU A 28 15.13 4.04 4.80
CA LEU A 28 15.55 3.97 3.40
C LEU A 28 15.05 5.23 2.69
N TYR A 29 15.99 6.08 2.25
CA TYR A 29 15.82 7.12 1.24
C TYR A 29 14.43 7.78 1.16
N GLY A 30 14.09 8.61 2.15
CA GLY A 30 12.90 9.48 2.10
C GLY A 30 11.53 8.79 2.17
N VAL A 31 11.48 7.45 2.22
CA VAL A 31 10.24 6.67 2.37
C VAL A 31 10.16 6.13 3.80
N VAL A 32 9.08 6.48 4.49
CA VAL A 32 8.80 5.97 5.84
C VAL A 32 8.22 4.57 5.69
N LEU A 33 9.05 3.55 5.90
CA LEU A 33 8.61 2.16 5.87
C LEU A 33 7.75 1.87 7.11
N ARG A 34 6.55 1.32 6.89
CA ARG A 34 5.56 1.06 7.95
C ARG A 34 5.35 -0.43 8.19
N GLY A 35 5.41 -1.20 7.13
CA GLY A 35 5.45 -2.66 7.13
C GLY A 35 6.29 -3.18 5.97
N GLN A 36 6.73 -4.42 6.09
CA GLN A 36 7.32 -5.17 4.99
C GLN A 36 7.05 -6.66 5.16
N ALA A 37 6.50 -7.29 4.14
CA ALA A 37 6.45 -8.73 4.03
C ALA A 37 7.81 -9.29 3.56
N VAL A 38 8.40 -10.15 4.40
CA VAL A 38 9.63 -10.88 4.11
C VAL A 38 9.25 -12.33 3.84
N MET A 39 9.44 -12.75 2.59
CA MET A 39 9.06 -14.07 2.11
C MET A 39 10.31 -14.80 1.63
N GLY A 40 10.52 -16.03 2.12
CA GLY A 40 11.69 -16.82 1.76
C GLY A 40 11.50 -18.31 2.00
N LYS A 41 12.55 -19.08 1.70
CA LYS A 41 12.54 -20.55 1.83
C LYS A 41 12.26 -21.04 3.25
N THR A 42 12.54 -20.22 4.26
CA THR A 42 12.39 -20.53 5.69
C THR A 42 11.05 -20.10 6.29
N GLY A 43 10.17 -19.48 5.50
CA GLY A 43 8.85 -19.04 5.93
C GLY A 43 8.45 -17.65 5.41
N CYS A 44 7.21 -17.27 5.71
CA CYS A 44 6.68 -15.94 5.43
C CYS A 44 6.47 -15.20 6.75
N ARG A 45 7.02 -13.99 6.85
CA ARG A 45 6.82 -13.10 8.01
C ARG A 45 6.53 -11.69 7.54
N VAL A 46 5.85 -10.91 8.37
CA VAL A 46 5.65 -9.48 8.17
C VAL A 46 6.30 -8.74 9.33
N GLU A 47 7.15 -7.77 8.98
CA GLU A 47 7.77 -6.87 9.94
C GLU A 47 7.00 -5.55 9.94
N LEU A 48 6.53 -5.12 11.10
CA LEU A 48 5.85 -3.83 11.31
C LEU A 48 6.70 -2.93 12.19
N TYR A 49 6.78 -1.65 11.84
CA TYR A 49 7.53 -0.65 12.59
C TYR A 49 6.61 0.20 13.46
N ARG A 50 6.63 -0.04 14.77
CA ARG A 50 5.65 0.54 15.71
C ARG A 50 5.69 2.05 15.75
N ASP A 51 6.89 2.64 15.76
CA ASP A 51 7.04 4.10 15.81
C ASP A 51 6.45 4.74 14.54
N SER A 52 6.71 4.13 13.40
CA SER A 52 6.20 4.53 12.08
C SER A 52 4.66 4.43 11.98
N ILE A 53 4.07 3.38 12.57
CA ILE A 53 2.61 3.21 12.64
C ILE A 53 1.96 4.24 13.58
N ARG A 54 2.60 4.55 14.70
CA ARG A 54 2.13 5.58 15.64
C ARG A 54 2.19 6.97 15.04
N GLU A 55 3.32 7.32 14.43
CA GLU A 55 3.47 8.59 13.72
C GLU A 55 2.41 8.74 12.62
N LEU A 56 2.14 7.67 11.86
CA LEU A 56 1.04 7.71 10.89
C LEU A 56 -0.29 7.99 11.58
N ALA A 57 -0.63 7.25 12.63
CA ALA A 57 -1.90 7.43 13.34
C ALA A 57 -2.07 8.88 13.83
N GLU A 58 -1.02 9.45 14.43
CA GLU A 58 -0.99 10.83 14.94
C GLU A 58 -1.23 11.89 13.84
N HIS A 59 -0.65 11.69 12.65
CA HIS A 59 -0.71 12.67 11.55
C HIS A 59 -1.66 12.26 10.40
N SER A 60 -2.46 11.21 10.58
CA SER A 60 -3.34 10.66 9.52
C SER A 60 -4.63 11.44 9.31
N GLY A 61 -4.98 12.32 10.25
CA GLY A 61 -6.17 13.17 10.15
C GLY A 61 -6.00 14.27 9.10
N GLY A 62 -7.10 14.69 8.48
CA GLY A 62 -7.07 15.81 7.54
C GLY A 62 -8.39 16.09 6.85
N GLY A 63 -8.76 17.37 6.73
CA GLY A 63 -10.02 17.78 6.11
C GLY A 63 -11.24 17.15 6.78
N LYS A 64 -11.93 16.24 6.07
CA LYS A 64 -13.09 15.48 6.58
C LYS A 64 -12.76 14.05 7.02
N LEU A 65 -11.49 13.65 6.95
CA LEU A 65 -11.04 12.30 7.27
C LEU A 65 -10.61 12.24 8.74
N PRO A 66 -11.22 11.37 9.57
CA PRO A 66 -10.80 11.22 10.96
C PRO A 66 -9.40 10.61 11.03
N ALA A 67 -8.63 11.01 12.04
CA ALA A 67 -7.38 10.36 12.36
C ALA A 67 -7.61 8.88 12.71
N LEU A 68 -6.65 8.04 12.34
CA LEU A 68 -6.64 6.62 12.66
C LEU A 68 -6.21 6.42 14.11
N SER A 69 -6.74 5.38 14.76
CA SER A 69 -6.08 4.84 15.95
C SER A 69 -4.83 4.05 15.53
N PRO A 70 -3.82 3.91 16.42
CA PRO A 70 -2.65 3.08 16.15
C PRO A 70 -3.00 1.63 15.76
N GLU A 71 -4.02 1.05 16.40
CA GLU A 71 -4.49 -0.30 16.10
C GLU A 71 -5.07 -0.36 14.68
N ARG A 72 -5.82 0.67 14.28
CA ARG A 72 -6.41 0.72 12.95
C ARG A 72 -5.34 0.93 11.88
N ALA A 73 -4.35 1.79 12.14
CA ALA A 73 -3.19 1.95 11.27
C ALA A 73 -2.42 0.62 11.14
N GLU A 74 -2.24 -0.14 12.22
CA GLU A 74 -1.64 -1.49 12.21
C GLU A 74 -2.44 -2.44 11.31
N GLU A 75 -3.76 -2.53 11.50
CA GLU A 75 -4.64 -3.39 10.69
C GLU A 75 -4.57 -3.08 9.20
N ILE A 76 -4.54 -1.79 8.85
CA ILE A 76 -4.42 -1.33 7.46
C ILE A 76 -3.12 -1.83 6.83
N HIS A 77 -2.00 -1.72 7.54
CA HIS A 77 -0.70 -2.18 7.03
C HIS A 77 -0.63 -3.70 6.97
N LEU A 78 -1.15 -4.40 7.97
CA LEU A 78 -1.25 -5.87 7.91
C LEU A 78 -2.07 -6.33 6.72
N ALA A 79 -3.18 -5.66 6.41
CA ALA A 79 -4.01 -5.97 5.25
C ALA A 79 -3.28 -5.71 3.93
N HIS A 80 -2.53 -4.62 3.85
CA HIS A 80 -1.67 -4.30 2.70
C HIS A 80 -0.61 -5.39 2.49
N GLU A 81 0.18 -5.71 3.50
CA GLU A 81 1.25 -6.73 3.43
C GLU A 81 0.69 -8.14 3.18
N PHE A 82 -0.49 -8.44 3.71
CA PHE A 82 -1.16 -9.71 3.44
C PHE A 82 -1.51 -9.89 1.97
N TYR A 83 -1.85 -8.80 1.26
CA TYR A 83 -2.10 -8.87 -0.16
C TYR A 83 -0.84 -9.28 -0.93
N HIS A 84 0.30 -8.67 -0.62
CA HIS A 84 1.60 -9.04 -1.20
C HIS A 84 1.93 -10.51 -0.93
N PHE A 85 1.61 -11.00 0.27
CA PHE A 85 1.73 -12.43 0.56
C PHE A 85 0.83 -13.29 -0.34
N LEU A 86 -0.41 -12.88 -0.60
CA LEU A 86 -1.30 -13.60 -1.52
C LEU A 86 -0.75 -13.63 -2.95
N GLU A 87 -0.15 -12.53 -3.43
CA GLU A 87 0.50 -12.49 -4.74
C GLU A 87 1.69 -13.46 -4.80
N TYR A 88 2.53 -13.46 -3.77
CA TYR A 88 3.65 -14.39 -3.66
C TYR A 88 3.19 -15.86 -3.62
N LYS A 89 2.17 -16.17 -2.81
CA LYS A 89 1.60 -17.52 -2.71
C LYS A 89 1.05 -18.01 -4.06
N ARG A 90 0.55 -17.09 -4.90
CA ARG A 90 0.10 -17.38 -6.27
C ARG A 90 1.24 -17.49 -7.28
N GLY A 91 2.45 -17.08 -6.90
CA GLY A 91 3.65 -17.09 -7.75
C GLY A 91 3.63 -16.05 -8.86
N ARG A 92 2.69 -15.09 -8.83
CA ARG A 92 2.55 -14.04 -9.86
C ARG A 92 1.82 -12.82 -9.32
N THR A 93 2.40 -11.64 -9.53
CA THR A 93 1.82 -10.34 -9.17
C THR A 93 0.72 -9.93 -10.16
N ILE A 94 -0.17 -9.03 -9.75
CA ILE A 94 -1.16 -8.40 -10.63
C ILE A 94 -0.48 -7.62 -11.75
N SER A 95 0.63 -6.95 -11.46
CA SER A 95 1.41 -6.26 -12.48
C SER A 95 1.84 -7.18 -13.62
N GLU A 96 2.19 -8.44 -13.31
CA GLU A 96 2.54 -9.45 -14.31
C GLU A 96 1.32 -10.11 -14.98
N GLN A 97 0.14 -10.03 -14.38
CA GLN A 97 -1.11 -10.54 -14.96
C GLN A 97 -1.72 -9.57 -15.96
N LEU A 98 -1.52 -8.26 -15.76
CA LEU A 98 -1.97 -7.23 -16.69
C LEU A 98 -1.12 -7.20 -17.95
N GLU A 99 -1.73 -6.80 -19.06
CA GLU A 99 -1.02 -6.62 -20.32
C GLU A 99 0.09 -5.56 -20.16
N PRO A 100 1.31 -5.84 -20.65
CA PRO A 100 2.39 -4.89 -20.56
C PRO A 100 2.16 -3.72 -21.53
N VAL A 101 2.57 -2.52 -21.12
CA VAL A 101 2.48 -1.33 -21.96
C VAL A 101 3.62 -1.30 -22.96
N VAL A 102 3.36 -0.77 -24.16
CA VAL A 102 4.39 -0.57 -25.17
C VAL A 102 5.16 0.70 -24.84
N LEU A 103 6.45 0.56 -24.54
CA LEU A 103 7.33 1.70 -24.27
C LEU A 103 7.89 2.29 -25.57
N PHE A 104 8.19 1.41 -26.52
CA PHE A 104 8.82 1.80 -27.76
C PHE A 104 8.48 0.80 -28.86
N ARG A 105 8.25 1.34 -30.06
CA ARG A 105 8.05 0.56 -31.28
C ARG A 105 8.78 1.25 -32.44
N CYS A 106 9.73 0.55 -33.05
CA CYS A 106 10.40 0.96 -34.27
C CYS A 106 10.62 -0.27 -35.17
N PHE A 107 10.02 -0.26 -36.36
CA PHE A 107 9.94 -1.42 -37.25
C PHE A 107 9.52 -2.71 -36.51
N SER A 108 10.33 -3.77 -36.55
CA SER A 108 10.11 -5.05 -35.86
C SER A 108 10.52 -5.04 -34.38
N LEU A 109 11.21 -4.00 -33.92
CA LEU A 109 11.64 -3.89 -32.52
C LEU A 109 10.49 -3.33 -31.66
N ARG A 110 10.00 -4.15 -30.73
CA ARG A 110 8.98 -3.79 -29.75
C ARG A 110 9.52 -3.98 -28.34
N ARG A 111 9.54 -2.89 -27.55
CA ARG A 111 9.86 -2.95 -26.13
C ARG A 111 8.60 -2.74 -25.31
N THR A 112 8.34 -3.64 -24.38
CA THR A 112 7.20 -3.56 -23.46
C THR A 112 7.69 -3.56 -22.01
N ALA A 113 6.85 -3.08 -21.09
CA ALA A 113 7.11 -3.16 -19.66
C ALA A 113 5.81 -3.31 -18.87
N HIS A 114 5.90 -3.93 -17.70
CA HIS A 114 4.80 -4.00 -16.74
C HIS A 114 4.79 -2.76 -15.84
N ILE A 115 3.60 -2.37 -15.39
CA ILE A 115 3.44 -1.27 -14.42
C ILE A 115 3.47 -1.87 -13.02
N ASN A 116 4.64 -1.83 -12.37
CA ASN A 116 4.83 -2.39 -11.02
C ASN A 116 3.89 -1.77 -9.96
N ARG A 117 3.42 -0.53 -10.20
CA ARG A 117 2.49 0.16 -9.30
C ARG A 117 1.10 -0.47 -9.25
N CYS A 118 0.73 -1.36 -10.19
CA CYS A 118 -0.57 -2.03 -10.15
C CYS A 118 -0.71 -2.97 -8.94
N SER A 119 0.36 -3.65 -8.52
CA SER A 119 0.37 -4.46 -7.29
C SER A 119 0.10 -3.58 -6.05
N GLU A 120 0.75 -2.41 -5.93
CA GLU A 120 0.51 -1.46 -4.84
C GLU A 120 -0.93 -0.93 -4.81
N VAL A 121 -1.48 -0.57 -5.98
CA VAL A 121 -2.89 -0.13 -6.10
C VAL A 121 -3.83 -1.25 -5.66
N ALA A 122 -3.54 -2.49 -6.05
CA ALA A 122 -4.34 -3.65 -5.69
C ALA A 122 -4.25 -3.95 -4.18
N ALA A 123 -3.08 -3.81 -3.56
CA ALA A 123 -2.89 -3.96 -2.12
C ALA A 123 -3.71 -2.93 -1.32
N HIS A 124 -3.67 -1.66 -1.73
CA HIS A 124 -4.48 -0.60 -1.12
C HIS A 124 -5.99 -0.83 -1.33
N ALA A 125 -6.40 -1.25 -2.52
CA ALA A 125 -7.80 -1.57 -2.82
C ALA A 125 -8.29 -2.78 -2.00
N PHE A 126 -7.44 -3.80 -1.83
CA PHE A 126 -7.71 -4.94 -0.98
C PHE A 126 -7.89 -4.53 0.48
N ALA A 127 -6.97 -3.75 1.04
CA ALA A 127 -7.06 -3.27 2.42
C ALA A 127 -8.32 -2.43 2.65
N LYS A 128 -8.65 -1.54 1.71
CA LYS A 128 -9.92 -0.78 1.74
C LYS A 128 -11.13 -1.70 1.80
N ALA A 129 -11.20 -2.70 0.92
CA ALA A 129 -12.33 -3.60 0.82
C ALA A 129 -12.44 -4.54 2.03
N LEU A 130 -11.30 -5.07 2.52
CA LEU A 130 -11.22 -5.98 3.65
C LEU A 130 -11.71 -5.32 4.93
N LEU A 131 -11.20 -4.11 5.21
CA LEU A 131 -11.45 -3.40 6.46
C LEU A 131 -12.66 -2.46 6.40
N GLY A 132 -13.26 -2.27 5.22
CA GLY A 132 -14.40 -1.36 5.05
C GLY A 132 -14.03 0.12 5.20
N LEU A 133 -12.86 0.52 4.67
CA LEU A 133 -12.38 1.90 4.80
C LEU A 133 -13.16 2.86 3.88
N PRO A 134 -13.37 4.12 4.32
CA PRO A 134 -14.06 5.12 3.50
C PRO A 134 -13.25 5.54 2.27
N CYS A 135 -11.92 5.50 2.35
CA CYS A 135 -10.97 5.88 1.32
C CYS A 135 -9.89 4.80 1.12
N LEU A 136 -9.04 4.98 0.11
CA LEU A 136 -7.85 4.14 -0.04
C LEU A 136 -6.82 4.48 1.05
N PRO A 137 -6.08 3.49 1.58
CA PRO A 137 -5.12 3.72 2.66
C PRO A 137 -4.04 4.76 2.36
N ASN A 138 -3.58 4.83 1.11
CA ASN A 138 -2.55 5.79 0.70
C ASN A 138 -2.96 7.26 0.89
N LEU A 139 -4.25 7.56 1.07
CA LEU A 139 -4.69 8.91 1.42
C LEU A 139 -4.18 9.32 2.82
N TYR A 140 -4.16 8.41 3.78
CA TYR A 140 -3.61 8.69 5.12
C TYR A 140 -2.10 8.99 5.06
N ASP A 141 -1.39 8.37 4.11
CA ASP A 141 0.02 8.67 3.86
C ASP A 141 0.21 10.09 3.33
N TYR A 142 -0.67 10.55 2.42
CA TYR A 142 -0.65 11.93 1.96
C TYR A 142 -1.00 12.91 3.09
N CYS A 143 -1.96 12.60 3.96
CA CYS A 143 -2.25 13.38 5.16
C CYS A 143 -1.01 13.50 6.05
N TYR A 144 -0.35 12.38 6.36
CA TYR A 144 0.92 12.36 7.11
C TYR A 144 1.98 13.25 6.46
N LEU A 145 2.19 13.14 5.15
CA LEU A 145 3.20 13.92 4.44
C LEU A 145 2.88 15.42 4.46
N MET A 146 1.60 15.80 4.36
CA MET A 146 1.19 17.20 4.42
C MET A 146 1.32 17.78 5.83
N ASP A 147 0.88 17.03 6.85
CA ASP A 147 0.94 17.48 8.24
C ASP A 147 2.37 17.59 8.76
N THR A 148 3.26 16.66 8.34
CA THR A 148 4.70 16.72 8.64
C THR A 148 5.50 17.69 7.75
N GLY A 149 4.82 18.46 6.89
CA GLY A 149 5.44 19.45 6.00
C GLY A 149 6.33 18.87 4.89
N ARG A 150 6.29 17.55 4.67
CA ARG A 150 7.05 16.84 3.63
C ARG A 150 6.40 16.94 2.25
N LEU A 151 5.13 17.33 2.18
CA LEU A 151 4.39 17.61 0.96
C LEU A 151 3.58 18.90 1.13
N LYS A 152 3.70 19.84 0.20
CA LYS A 152 2.83 21.02 0.21
C LYS A 152 1.44 20.66 -0.31
N GLU A 153 0.41 21.18 0.34
CA GLU A 153 -0.97 20.97 -0.09
C GLU A 153 -1.22 21.48 -1.52
N SER A 154 -0.55 22.55 -1.94
CA SER A 154 -0.58 23.07 -3.31
C SER A 154 -0.10 22.04 -4.36
N ASP A 155 0.96 21.31 -4.02
CA ASP A 155 1.59 20.34 -4.92
C ASP A 155 0.73 19.09 -5.03
N PHE A 156 0.11 18.69 -3.90
CA PHE A 156 -0.90 17.64 -3.87
C PHE A 156 -2.11 17.99 -4.74
N LYS A 157 -2.68 19.20 -4.57
CA LYS A 157 -3.82 19.68 -5.39
C LYS A 157 -3.48 19.74 -6.89
N THR A 158 -2.28 20.21 -7.23
CA THR A 158 -1.80 20.25 -8.62
C THR A 158 -1.71 18.85 -9.21
N SER A 159 -1.16 17.90 -8.45
CA SER A 159 -1.06 16.49 -8.86
C SER A 159 -2.43 15.84 -9.07
N LEU A 160 -3.39 16.12 -8.16
CA LEU A 160 -4.76 15.66 -8.30
C LEU A 160 -5.46 16.27 -9.52
N ALA A 161 -5.31 17.58 -9.76
CA ALA A 161 -5.90 18.24 -10.92
C ALA A 161 -5.37 17.64 -12.24
N LYS A 162 -4.06 17.37 -12.30
CA LYS A 162 -3.45 16.70 -13.45
C LYS A 162 -4.00 15.29 -13.65
N ALA A 163 -4.11 14.49 -12.59
CA ALA A 163 -4.67 13.14 -12.66
C ALA A 163 -6.14 13.16 -13.11
N SER A 164 -6.97 14.07 -12.55
CA SER A 164 -8.37 14.24 -12.95
C SER A 164 -8.52 14.64 -14.41
N SER A 165 -7.66 15.55 -14.90
CA SER A 165 -7.66 15.95 -16.32
C SER A 165 -7.32 14.78 -17.24
N LEU A 166 -6.40 13.90 -16.87
CA LEU A 166 -6.06 12.71 -17.65
C LEU A 166 -7.20 11.67 -17.66
N LEU A 167 -7.94 11.55 -16.55
CA LEU A 167 -9.08 10.63 -16.43
C LEU A 167 -10.35 11.16 -17.12
N GLY A 168 -10.51 12.48 -17.22
CA GLY A 168 -11.62 13.14 -17.92
C GLY A 168 -11.36 13.47 -19.39
N ALA A 169 -10.18 13.12 -19.92
CA ALA A 169 -9.82 13.28 -21.34
C ALA A 169 -10.04 11.98 -22.16
N ALA A 170 -10.90 11.08 -21.68
CA ALA A 170 -11.31 9.85 -22.35
C ALA A 170 -12.74 9.98 -22.89
#